data_AF-G9A7Z1-F1
#
_entry.id   AF-G9A7Z1-F1
#
_cell.length_a   1.000
_cell.length_b   1.000
_cell.length_c   1.000
_cell.angle_alpha   90.00
_cell.angle_beta   90.00
_cell.angle_gamma   90.00
#
_symmetry.space_group_name_H-M   'P 1'
#
loop_
_entity.id
_entity.type
_entity.pdbx_description
1 polymer ?
#
loop_
_entity_poly.entity_id
_entity_poly.type
_entity_poly.pdbx_seq_one_letter_code
_entity_poly.pdbx_strand_id
1 'polypeptide(L)'
;MRRLAAILDADVVGYSRLMGLDEAGTFSALKACRSTLILPTIAAHSGRIVKQTGDGLLAEFASVVDAVGCAMTIQQMMPQHNEKGGTQRLELRIGIHLGDVIVEDDDIHGDGVTVAARLQEIAPPGGICVSQQVHDHVASKLDFPATDIGKRTLSDVHRPIRIWRWQPGEASEPAPAAPPPDQRPLQERQRPSIAVLPFVNLSSVGEQEHFSDGFTEELIATLARCRWLRVVARNSSFSYKGKSVDVRKVAEDLGVKYVIEGSIRRSGSRIRITAQLLSGESGMLLWAERYDRTLDDIFVLQDEIAGQITGTVEPELGMIEFAALRGHPTADMDAWNIYLKGLWHLYKFNLDDLKTAKQLFERAIALEPAFAQAHARLAYVHIQLGWYGPLEERAERIGDAIRLAERAIALDSREPAAHLALGRALALGGQPERGIDHLRNALRLDASFAQGHFALGQALCYVERPEEGIAAINEAFRLSPRDPHLWTFHNMLAIAHYQSGRLAESAAAARASLRQENVTFWPAMVLAAALGAGGPSAEARDAIAALLCRRPDMTADKARAEFYFGRLPAMPEHFIDRFVNDLRRAGLPE
;
A
#
# COMPACT_ATOMS: atom_id res chain seq x y z
N MET A 1 -16.36 -47.64 28.19
CA MET A 1 -16.78 -46.53 29.10
C MET A 1 -16.13 -45.22 28.62
N ARG A 2 -16.81 -44.07 28.65
CA ARG A 2 -16.20 -42.77 28.28
C ARG A 2 -15.64 -42.06 29.51
N ARG A 3 -14.41 -41.53 29.40
CA ARG A 3 -13.79 -40.70 30.43
C ARG A 3 -12.76 -39.73 29.83
N LEU A 4 -12.47 -38.66 30.55
CA LEU A 4 -11.41 -37.72 30.22
C LEU A 4 -10.04 -38.32 30.62
N ALA A 5 -9.06 -38.25 29.73
CA ALA A 5 -7.69 -38.70 30.00
C ALA A 5 -6.65 -37.81 29.31
N ALA A 6 -5.46 -37.72 29.89
CA ALA A 6 -4.29 -37.16 29.22
C ALA A 6 -3.62 -38.26 28.40
N ILE A 7 -3.48 -38.03 27.10
CA ILE A 7 -3.03 -39.01 26.12
C ILE A 7 -1.68 -38.56 25.61
N LEU A 8 -0.68 -39.45 25.71
CA LEU A 8 0.67 -39.25 25.21
C LEU A 8 0.89 -40.23 24.06
N ASP A 9 1.17 -39.69 22.88
CA ASP A 9 1.57 -40.45 21.71
C ASP A 9 3.03 -40.12 21.37
N ALA A 10 3.85 -41.14 21.12
CA ALA A 10 5.27 -40.97 20.86
C ALA A 10 5.75 -41.88 19.73
N ASP A 11 6.67 -41.38 18.90
CA ASP A 11 7.21 -42.12 17.76
C ASP A 11 8.69 -41.77 17.49
N VAL A 12 9.40 -42.68 16.81
CA VAL A 12 10.83 -42.53 16.48
C VAL A 12 11.01 -41.81 15.15
N VAL A 13 11.79 -40.73 15.17
CA VAL A 13 12.05 -39.93 13.97
C VAL A 13 12.75 -40.73 12.89
N GLY A 14 12.07 -40.90 11.75
CA GLY A 14 12.65 -41.53 10.56
C GLY A 14 12.92 -43.03 10.74
N TYR A 15 12.15 -43.72 11.56
CA TYR A 15 12.32 -45.14 11.85
C TYR A 15 12.43 -46.03 10.61
N SER A 16 11.57 -45.85 9.60
CA SER A 16 11.63 -46.66 8.36
C SER A 16 12.98 -46.53 7.65
N ARG A 17 13.59 -45.34 7.70
CA ARG A 17 14.94 -45.10 7.14
C ARG A 17 16.02 -45.77 7.99
N LEU A 18 15.91 -45.73 9.32
CA LEU A 18 16.84 -46.39 10.23
C LEU A 18 16.80 -47.92 10.06
N MET A 19 15.59 -48.50 9.97
CA MET A 19 15.37 -49.92 9.68
C MET A 19 15.96 -50.35 8.34
N GLY A 20 15.89 -49.49 7.32
CA GLY A 20 16.50 -49.77 6.01
C GLY A 20 18.04 -49.73 5.99
N LEU A 21 18.67 -49.06 6.97
CA LEU A 21 20.12 -48.94 7.08
C LEU A 21 20.74 -50.03 7.97
N ASP A 22 20.10 -50.33 9.10
CA ASP A 22 20.54 -51.35 10.05
C ASP A 22 19.33 -51.89 10.84
N GLU A 23 18.70 -52.95 10.31
CA GLU A 23 17.51 -53.54 10.89
C GLU A 23 17.75 -54.07 12.31
N ALA A 24 18.85 -54.83 12.50
CA ALA A 24 19.17 -55.47 13.77
C ALA A 24 19.61 -54.46 14.85
N GLY A 25 20.40 -53.46 14.46
CA GLY A 25 20.84 -52.37 15.33
C GLY A 25 19.68 -51.47 15.75
N THR A 26 18.83 -51.06 14.82
CA THR A 26 17.69 -50.18 15.10
C THR A 26 16.70 -50.85 16.04
N PHE A 27 16.35 -52.11 15.78
CA PHE A 27 15.43 -52.87 16.63
C PHE A 27 15.99 -53.07 18.05
N SER A 28 17.28 -53.38 18.17
CA SER A 28 17.95 -53.55 19.47
C SER A 28 18.03 -52.24 20.26
N ALA A 29 18.36 -51.13 19.59
CA ALA A 29 18.39 -49.80 20.19
C ALA A 29 17.01 -49.36 20.68
N LEU A 30 15.96 -49.56 19.88
CA LEU A 30 14.59 -49.22 20.28
C LEU A 30 14.13 -50.07 21.47
N LYS A 31 14.43 -51.37 21.46
CA LYS A 31 14.11 -52.27 22.58
C LYS A 31 14.81 -51.86 23.88
N ALA A 32 16.09 -51.47 23.80
CA ALA A 32 16.85 -50.99 24.94
C ALA A 32 16.33 -49.64 25.46
N CYS A 33 16.04 -48.69 24.56
CA CYS A 33 15.46 -47.40 24.94
C CYS A 33 14.09 -47.57 25.62
N ARG A 34 13.25 -48.46 25.09
CA ARG A 34 11.96 -48.79 25.72
C ARG A 34 12.12 -49.36 27.13
N SER A 35 12.93 -50.41 27.30
CA SER A 35 13.03 -51.11 28.58
C SER A 35 13.77 -50.31 29.66
N THR A 36 14.75 -49.49 29.29
CA THR A 36 15.62 -48.81 30.25
C THR A 36 15.24 -47.35 30.52
N LEU A 37 14.55 -46.69 29.58
CA LEU A 37 14.19 -45.27 29.71
C LEU A 37 12.68 -45.07 29.67
N ILE A 38 12.01 -45.45 28.58
CA ILE A 38 10.61 -45.03 28.33
C ILE A 38 9.64 -45.67 29.33
N LEU A 39 9.61 -47.01 29.42
CA LEU A 39 8.64 -47.72 30.25
C LEU A 39 8.82 -47.41 31.76
N PRO A 40 10.05 -47.37 32.31
CA PRO A 40 10.26 -46.96 33.70
C PRO A 40 9.81 -45.51 33.97
N THR A 41 10.02 -44.59 33.03
CA THR A 41 9.64 -43.18 33.19
C THR A 41 8.13 -42.99 33.19
N ILE A 42 7.40 -43.72 32.32
CA ILE A 42 5.93 -43.72 32.30
C ILE A 42 5.38 -44.24 33.63
N ALA A 43 5.91 -45.36 34.13
CA ALA A 43 5.49 -45.93 35.41
C ALA A 43 5.79 -44.98 36.59
N ALA A 44 6.94 -44.31 36.59
CA ALA A 44 7.32 -43.34 37.62
C ALA A 44 6.40 -42.11 37.67
N HIS A 45 5.79 -41.76 36.54
CA HIS A 45 4.81 -40.67 36.42
C HIS A 45 3.36 -41.20 36.43
N SER A 46 3.10 -42.36 37.03
CA SER A 46 1.74 -42.93 37.16
C SER A 46 0.98 -43.09 35.83
N GLY A 47 1.71 -43.26 34.73
CA GLY A 47 1.15 -43.52 33.41
C GLY A 47 0.89 -45.00 33.17
N ARG A 48 -0.12 -45.29 32.35
CA ARG A 48 -0.43 -46.64 31.88
C ARG A 48 -0.15 -46.73 30.39
N ILE A 49 0.61 -47.72 29.99
CA ILE A 49 0.83 -48.01 28.57
C ILE A 49 -0.43 -48.65 28.01
N VAL A 50 -0.95 -48.08 26.93
CA VAL A 50 -2.12 -48.62 26.23
C VAL A 50 -1.63 -49.52 25.10
N LYS A 51 -0.71 -49.03 24.27
CA LYS A 51 -0.29 -49.73 23.06
C LYS A 51 1.17 -49.47 22.70
N GLN A 52 1.81 -50.49 22.15
CA GLN A 52 3.12 -50.41 21.50
C GLN A 52 2.95 -50.93 20.06
N THR A 53 3.27 -50.13 19.05
CA THR A 53 3.09 -50.52 17.64
C THR A 53 4.29 -50.09 16.83
N GLY A 54 5.13 -51.04 16.41
CA GLY A 54 6.37 -50.73 15.71
C GLY A 54 7.28 -49.84 16.55
N ASP A 55 7.52 -48.63 16.09
CA ASP A 55 8.20 -47.48 16.69
C ASP A 55 7.30 -46.63 17.61
N GLY A 56 6.00 -46.62 17.34
CA GLY A 56 4.99 -45.88 18.11
C GLY A 56 4.69 -46.44 19.50
N LEU A 57 4.31 -45.54 20.40
CA LEU A 57 3.90 -45.80 21.78
C LEU A 57 2.74 -44.89 22.16
N LEU A 58 1.67 -45.48 22.69
CA LEU A 58 0.52 -44.77 23.24
C LEU A 58 0.40 -45.05 24.73
N ALA A 59 0.33 -43.99 25.53
CA ALA A 59 0.16 -44.06 26.97
C ALA A 59 -0.93 -43.09 27.45
N GLU A 60 -1.61 -43.47 28.52
CA GLU A 60 -2.62 -42.64 29.18
C GLU A 60 -2.19 -42.27 30.60
N PHE A 61 -2.61 -41.09 31.03
CA PHE A 61 -2.34 -40.54 32.36
C PHE A 61 -3.64 -39.96 32.94
N ALA A 62 -3.81 -40.12 34.25
CA ALA A 62 -4.89 -39.45 34.97
C ALA A 62 -4.61 -37.94 35.17
N SER A 63 -3.35 -37.53 35.04
CA SER A 63 -2.86 -36.16 35.29
C SER A 63 -2.13 -35.65 34.05
N VAL A 64 -2.52 -34.47 33.57
CA VAL A 64 -1.83 -33.76 32.49
C VAL A 64 -0.41 -33.36 32.91
N VAL A 65 -0.22 -32.99 34.18
CA VAL A 65 1.09 -32.66 34.75
C VAL A 65 2.01 -33.87 34.68
N ASP A 66 1.50 -35.06 35.00
CA ASP A 66 2.30 -36.27 34.99
C ASP A 66 2.66 -36.68 33.55
N ALA A 67 1.74 -36.54 32.59
CA ALA A 67 1.99 -36.78 31.18
C ALA A 67 3.10 -35.87 30.62
N VAL A 68 3.03 -34.56 30.91
CA VAL A 68 4.03 -33.59 30.44
C VAL A 68 5.37 -33.79 31.15
N GLY A 69 5.38 -34.02 32.47
CA GLY A 69 6.59 -34.32 33.23
C GLY A 69 7.28 -35.60 32.76
N CYS A 70 6.51 -36.64 32.45
CA CYS A 70 7.00 -37.88 31.85
C CYS A 70 7.70 -37.60 30.51
N ALA A 71 7.02 -36.88 29.61
CA ALA A 71 7.56 -36.56 28.29
C ALA A 71 8.84 -35.72 28.37
N MET A 72 8.87 -34.72 29.25
CA MET A 72 10.08 -33.91 29.47
C MET A 72 11.24 -34.76 29.98
N THR A 73 10.99 -35.64 30.94
CA THR A 73 12.01 -36.55 31.50
C THR A 73 12.56 -37.47 30.40
N ILE A 74 11.70 -38.05 29.56
CA ILE A 74 12.11 -38.89 28.43
C ILE A 74 13.02 -38.09 27.48
N GLN A 75 12.60 -36.90 27.07
CA GLN A 75 13.37 -36.09 26.12
C GLN A 75 14.71 -35.59 26.70
N GLN A 76 14.76 -35.25 27.99
CA GLN A 76 15.99 -34.81 28.67
C GLN A 76 17.02 -35.93 28.87
N MET A 77 16.55 -37.17 29.10
CA MET A 77 17.42 -38.32 29.33
C MET A 77 17.85 -39.01 28.02
N MET A 78 17.17 -38.74 26.90
CA MET A 78 17.44 -39.35 25.59
C MET A 78 18.89 -39.14 25.11
N PRO A 79 19.51 -37.94 25.19
CA PRO A 79 20.90 -37.75 24.78
C PRO A 79 21.88 -38.63 25.55
N GLN A 80 21.74 -38.71 26.88
CA GLN A 80 22.59 -39.54 27.73
C GLN A 80 22.39 -41.03 27.48
N HIS A 81 21.16 -41.45 27.13
CA HIS A 81 20.89 -42.82 26.72
C HIS A 81 21.57 -43.17 25.38
N ASN A 82 21.45 -42.27 24.39
CA ASN A 82 22.09 -42.43 23.08
C ASN A 82 23.63 -42.48 23.17
N GLU A 83 24.24 -41.75 24.10
CA GLU A 83 25.71 -41.82 24.33
C GLU A 83 26.17 -43.18 24.85
N LYS A 84 25.35 -43.86 25.66
CA LYS A 84 25.65 -45.18 26.24
C LYS A 84 25.34 -46.35 25.30
N GLY A 85 24.50 -46.13 24.27
CA GLY A 85 23.88 -47.17 23.44
C GLY A 85 24.59 -47.57 22.15
N GLY A 86 25.73 -46.96 21.79
CA GLY A 86 26.43 -47.26 20.52
C GLY A 86 25.87 -46.51 19.29
N THR A 87 26.30 -46.92 18.10
CA THR A 87 26.33 -46.16 16.83
C THR A 87 25.03 -45.52 16.31
N GLN A 88 23.86 -45.82 16.90
CA GLN A 88 22.57 -45.38 16.38
C GLN A 88 21.81 -44.52 17.40
N ARG A 89 21.66 -43.23 17.06
CA ARG A 89 20.95 -42.24 17.88
C ARG A 89 19.47 -42.29 17.56
N LEU A 90 18.63 -42.48 18.58
CA LEU A 90 17.18 -42.41 18.47
C LEU A 90 16.69 -41.04 18.95
N GLU A 91 15.78 -40.44 18.19
CA GLU A 91 15.08 -39.21 18.58
C GLU A 91 13.59 -39.49 18.59
N LEU A 92 12.89 -39.05 19.64
CA LEU A 92 11.45 -39.20 19.75
C LEU A 92 10.73 -37.89 19.44
N ARG A 93 9.56 -38.01 18.84
CA ARG A 93 8.53 -36.97 18.80
C ARG A 93 7.43 -37.35 19.75
N ILE A 94 6.94 -36.40 20.54
CA ILE A 94 5.87 -36.66 21.51
C ILE A 94 4.73 -35.65 21.33
N GLY A 95 3.50 -36.14 21.26
CA GLY A 95 2.27 -35.37 21.22
C GLY A 95 1.42 -35.63 22.46
N ILE A 96 0.90 -34.58 23.10
CA ILE A 96 0.05 -34.71 24.29
C ILE A 96 -1.25 -33.94 24.14
N HIS A 97 -2.37 -34.62 24.38
CA HIS A 97 -3.70 -34.03 24.37
C HIS A 97 -4.51 -34.45 25.60
N LEU A 98 -5.37 -33.56 26.08
CA LEU A 98 -6.40 -33.85 27.07
C LEU A 98 -7.73 -33.94 26.34
N GLY A 99 -8.37 -35.11 26.35
CA GLY A 99 -9.61 -35.32 25.63
C GLY A 99 -10.39 -36.53 26.12
N ASP A 100 -11.63 -36.65 25.65
CA ASP A 100 -12.47 -37.81 25.95
C ASP A 100 -11.98 -39.04 25.19
N VAL A 101 -11.88 -40.15 25.91
CA VAL A 101 -11.54 -41.47 25.36
C VAL A 101 -12.62 -42.49 25.67
N ILE A 102 -12.85 -43.40 24.75
CA ILE A 102 -13.65 -44.61 24.91
C ILE A 102 -12.69 -45.74 25.24
N VAL A 103 -12.84 -46.29 26.45
CA VAL A 103 -12.09 -47.48 26.89
C VAL A 103 -12.86 -48.73 26.47
N GLU A 104 -12.18 -49.61 25.73
CA GLU A 104 -12.63 -50.95 25.35
C GLU A 104 -11.50 -51.93 25.68
N ASP A 105 -11.78 -52.87 26.59
CA ASP A 105 -10.78 -53.75 27.21
C ASP A 105 -9.58 -52.98 27.80
N ASP A 106 -8.38 -53.20 27.24
CA ASP A 106 -7.13 -52.56 27.62
C ASP A 106 -6.66 -51.47 26.63
N ASP A 107 -7.47 -51.13 25.61
CA ASP A 107 -7.19 -50.11 24.58
C ASP A 107 -8.04 -48.83 24.75
N ILE A 108 -7.61 -47.73 24.11
CA ILE A 108 -8.35 -46.45 24.09
C ILE A 108 -8.59 -45.96 22.67
N HIS A 109 -9.80 -45.45 22.43
CA HIS A 109 -10.22 -44.91 21.13
C HIS A 109 -10.92 -43.55 21.27
N GLY A 110 -10.90 -42.74 20.20
CA GLY A 110 -11.66 -41.49 20.11
C GLY A 110 -10.82 -40.30 19.65
N ASP A 111 -11.49 -39.16 19.48
CA ASP A 111 -10.91 -37.92 18.95
C ASP A 111 -9.67 -37.47 19.73
N GLY A 112 -9.63 -37.71 21.05
CA GLY A 112 -8.47 -37.34 21.86
C GLY A 112 -7.19 -38.08 21.46
N VAL A 113 -7.30 -39.35 21.06
CA VAL A 113 -6.18 -40.17 20.60
C VAL A 113 -5.69 -39.68 19.24
N THR A 114 -6.63 -39.38 18.33
CA THR A 114 -6.31 -38.81 17.02
C THR A 114 -5.58 -37.48 17.16
N VAL A 115 -6.04 -36.59 18.04
CA VAL A 115 -5.38 -35.30 18.26
C VAL A 115 -3.97 -35.49 18.84
N ALA A 116 -3.77 -36.39 19.81
CA ALA A 116 -2.44 -36.66 20.36
C ALA A 116 -1.45 -37.16 19.30
N ALA A 117 -1.87 -38.10 18.45
CA ALA A 117 -1.06 -38.59 17.32
C ALA A 117 -0.73 -37.47 16.31
N ARG A 118 -1.70 -36.62 15.98
CA ARG A 118 -1.46 -35.47 15.07
C ARG A 118 -0.52 -34.42 15.68
N LEU A 119 -0.56 -34.23 17.00
CA LEU A 119 0.40 -33.37 17.69
C LEU A 119 1.81 -34.00 17.67
N GLN A 120 1.91 -35.32 17.81
CA GLN A 120 3.18 -36.04 17.71
C GLN A 120 3.81 -35.86 16.32
N GLU A 121 3.04 -36.00 15.24
CA GLU A 121 3.55 -35.87 13.86
C GLU A 121 4.24 -34.52 13.59
N ILE A 122 3.71 -33.45 14.17
CA ILE A 122 4.23 -32.07 14.02
C ILE A 122 5.25 -31.68 15.08
N ALA A 123 5.50 -32.53 16.09
CA ALA A 123 6.55 -32.28 17.06
C ALA A 123 7.92 -32.31 16.37
N PRO A 124 8.86 -31.42 16.72
CA PRO A 124 10.20 -31.49 16.18
C PRO A 124 10.94 -32.72 16.77
N PRO A 125 12.00 -33.22 16.12
CA PRO A 125 12.83 -34.28 16.69
C PRO A 125 13.33 -33.91 18.10
N GLY A 126 13.15 -34.82 19.07
CA GLY A 126 13.47 -34.57 20.46
C GLY A 126 12.54 -33.60 21.19
N GLY A 127 11.43 -33.19 20.58
CA GLY A 127 10.48 -32.23 21.15
C GLY A 127 9.11 -32.79 21.52
N ILE A 128 8.32 -31.91 22.14
CA ILE A 128 6.96 -32.19 22.62
C ILE A 128 6.02 -31.14 22.02
N CYS A 129 4.90 -31.58 21.46
CA CYS A 129 3.78 -30.71 21.07
C CYS A 129 2.56 -31.01 21.93
N VAL A 130 1.92 -29.97 22.45
CA VAL A 130 0.74 -30.09 23.30
C VAL A 130 -0.40 -29.19 22.82
N SER A 131 -1.65 -29.59 23.06
CA SER A 131 -2.79 -28.71 22.79
C SER A 131 -2.87 -27.55 23.80
N GLN A 132 -3.58 -26.48 23.45
CA GLN A 132 -3.89 -25.37 24.36
C GLN A 132 -4.40 -25.85 25.73
N GLN A 133 -5.30 -26.84 25.74
CA GLN A 133 -5.88 -27.36 26.98
C GLN A 133 -4.81 -27.97 27.88
N VAL A 134 -3.86 -28.71 27.32
CA VAL A 134 -2.75 -29.27 28.08
C VAL A 134 -1.87 -28.15 28.64
N HIS A 135 -1.48 -27.19 27.79
CA HIS A 135 -0.68 -26.03 28.18
C HIS A 135 -1.33 -25.26 29.35
N ASP A 136 -2.62 -24.97 29.26
CA ASP A 136 -3.35 -24.22 30.29
C ASP A 136 -3.34 -24.93 31.65
N HIS A 137 -3.33 -26.27 31.67
CA HIS A 137 -3.30 -27.06 32.91
C HIS A 137 -1.89 -27.19 33.52
N VAL A 138 -0.82 -27.02 32.73
CA VAL A 138 0.57 -27.20 33.20
C VAL A 138 1.34 -25.91 33.42
N ALA A 139 0.96 -24.81 32.78
CA ALA A 139 1.68 -23.53 32.80
C ALA A 139 1.92 -22.97 34.21
N SER A 140 1.11 -23.35 35.20
CA SER A 140 1.26 -22.92 36.60
C SER A 140 1.89 -23.97 37.53
N LYS A 141 2.17 -25.19 37.02
CA LYS A 141 2.52 -26.37 37.83
C LYS A 141 3.84 -27.04 37.45
N LEU A 142 4.33 -26.79 36.23
CA LEU A 142 5.61 -27.29 35.73
C LEU A 142 6.40 -26.15 35.10
N ASP A 143 7.72 -26.23 35.20
CA ASP A 143 8.63 -25.40 34.42
C ASP A 143 8.68 -25.92 32.97
N PHE A 144 7.61 -25.68 32.24
CA PHE A 144 7.39 -26.10 30.86
C PHE A 144 7.42 -24.88 29.93
N PRO A 145 8.61 -24.37 29.57
CA PRO A 145 8.77 -23.19 28.71
C PRO A 145 8.43 -23.53 27.25
N ALA A 146 7.14 -23.64 26.94
CA ALA A 146 6.66 -23.98 25.61
C ALA A 146 6.37 -22.73 24.76
N THR A 147 6.69 -22.81 23.46
CA THR A 147 6.46 -21.77 22.45
C THR A 147 5.12 -21.99 21.75
N ASP A 148 4.29 -20.95 21.67
CA ASP A 148 3.04 -20.99 20.89
C ASP A 148 3.34 -21.00 19.38
N ILE A 149 2.83 -22.02 18.68
CA ILE A 149 2.98 -22.16 17.21
C ILE A 149 1.67 -21.87 16.45
N GLY A 150 0.70 -21.24 17.12
CA GLY A 150 -0.54 -20.74 16.56
C GLY A 150 -1.66 -21.78 16.44
N LYS A 151 -2.80 -21.36 15.89
CA LYS A 151 -3.93 -22.24 15.56
C LYS A 151 -3.64 -23.00 14.28
N ARG A 152 -3.70 -24.33 14.31
CA ARG A 152 -3.59 -25.18 13.12
C ARG A 152 -4.80 -26.10 13.01
N THR A 153 -5.26 -26.28 11.78
CA THR A 153 -6.21 -27.35 11.46
C THR A 153 -5.39 -28.61 11.23
N LEU A 154 -5.48 -29.57 12.14
CA LEU A 154 -4.85 -30.88 12.00
C LEU A 154 -5.71 -31.74 11.05
N SER A 155 -5.07 -32.56 10.22
CA SER A 155 -5.77 -33.50 9.34
C SER A 155 -6.74 -34.35 10.16
N ASP A 156 -7.99 -34.48 9.70
CA ASP A 156 -9.08 -35.21 10.36
C ASP A 156 -9.64 -34.56 11.65
N VAL A 157 -9.25 -33.32 11.97
CA VAL A 157 -9.79 -32.54 13.09
C VAL A 157 -10.55 -31.32 12.58
N HIS A 158 -11.87 -31.29 12.78
CA HIS A 158 -12.76 -30.27 12.20
C HIS A 158 -12.61 -28.85 12.78
N ARG A 159 -11.83 -28.65 13.85
CA ARG A 159 -11.64 -27.34 14.51
C ARG A 159 -10.16 -27.01 14.66
N PRO A 160 -9.73 -25.76 14.38
CA PRO A 160 -8.36 -25.34 14.63
C PRO A 160 -8.00 -25.46 16.12
N ILE A 161 -6.90 -26.14 16.43
CA ILE A 161 -6.37 -26.27 17.78
C ILE A 161 -5.12 -25.38 17.87
N ARG A 162 -5.02 -24.58 18.94
CA ARG A 162 -3.78 -23.83 19.24
C ARG A 162 -2.78 -24.76 19.91
N ILE A 163 -1.54 -24.74 19.45
CA ILE A 163 -0.53 -25.76 19.77
C ILE A 163 0.68 -25.07 20.41
N TRP A 164 1.24 -25.73 21.42
CA TRP A 164 2.44 -25.29 22.12
C TRP A 164 3.54 -26.32 21.95
N ARG A 165 4.76 -25.86 21.69
CA ARG A 165 5.92 -26.70 21.37
C ARG A 165 7.02 -26.50 22.39
N TRP A 166 7.64 -27.58 22.85
CA TRP A 166 8.76 -27.54 23.79
C TRP A 166 9.92 -28.41 23.30
N GLN A 167 11.16 -27.99 23.57
CA GLN A 167 12.38 -28.78 23.35
C GLN A 167 13.36 -28.66 24.54
N PRO A 168 14.19 -29.69 24.80
CA PRO A 168 15.25 -29.61 25.80
C PRO A 168 16.29 -28.54 25.44
N GLY A 169 16.55 -27.60 26.36
CA GLY A 169 17.58 -26.57 26.18
C GLY A 169 17.12 -25.31 25.43
N GLU A 170 15.90 -25.27 24.89
CA GLU A 170 15.22 -24.01 24.54
C GLU A 170 14.77 -23.35 25.85
N ALA A 171 15.58 -22.43 26.39
CA ALA A 171 15.08 -21.47 27.37
C ALA A 171 13.93 -20.71 26.71
N SER A 172 12.80 -20.53 27.41
CA SER A 172 11.61 -19.79 26.96
C SER A 172 12.03 -18.57 26.14
N GLU A 173 12.05 -18.70 24.81
CA GLU A 173 12.07 -17.52 23.96
C GLU A 173 10.73 -16.84 24.24
N PRO A 174 10.73 -15.56 24.65
CA PRO A 174 9.48 -14.83 24.78
C PRO A 174 8.73 -15.00 23.46
N ALA A 175 7.43 -15.36 23.57
CA ALA A 175 6.50 -15.65 22.49
C ALA A 175 6.91 -14.94 21.19
N PRO A 176 6.91 -15.62 20.02
CA PRO A 176 7.42 -15.03 18.78
C PRO A 176 6.86 -13.62 18.70
N ALA A 177 7.76 -12.66 18.92
CA ALA A 177 7.39 -11.28 18.77
C ALA A 177 6.77 -11.22 17.39
N ALA A 178 5.65 -10.50 17.29
CA ALA A 178 5.14 -10.03 16.01
C ALA A 178 6.34 -9.77 15.09
N PRO A 179 6.30 -10.23 13.81
CA PRO A 179 7.45 -10.25 12.90
C PRO A 179 8.34 -9.06 13.18
N PRO A 180 9.65 -9.29 13.42
CA PRO A 180 10.54 -8.40 14.18
C PRO A 180 10.12 -6.96 13.94
N PRO A 181 9.68 -6.21 14.98
CA PRO A 181 8.90 -5.00 14.81
C PRO A 181 9.56 -4.18 13.75
N ASP A 182 8.89 -4.10 12.61
CA ASP A 182 9.42 -3.75 11.31
C ASP A 182 10.65 -2.83 11.39
N GLN A 183 11.89 -3.31 11.48
CA GLN A 183 13.04 -2.50 11.95
C GLN A 183 13.33 -1.21 11.15
N ARG A 184 12.63 -1.01 10.04
CA ARG A 184 12.43 0.27 9.37
C ARG A 184 12.05 1.39 10.35
N PRO A 185 12.53 2.63 10.13
CA PRO A 185 12.10 3.81 10.89
C PRO A 185 10.57 3.87 11.01
N LEU A 186 10.03 4.36 12.13
CA LEU A 186 8.57 4.51 12.34
C LEU A 186 7.86 5.14 11.13
N GLN A 187 8.52 6.10 10.48
CA GLN A 187 8.07 6.79 9.28
C GLN A 187 7.88 5.87 8.06
N GLU A 188 8.68 4.82 7.92
CA GLU A 188 8.56 3.80 6.86
C GLU A 188 7.51 2.73 7.20
N ARG A 189 7.30 2.45 8.50
CA ARG A 189 6.24 1.54 8.98
C ARG A 189 4.85 2.11 8.78
N GLN A 190 4.70 3.43 8.93
CA GLN A 190 3.43 4.15 8.83
C GLN A 190 3.03 4.48 7.40
N ARG A 191 3.98 4.43 6.45
CA ARG A 191 3.68 4.63 5.03
C ARG A 191 2.71 3.56 4.54
N PRO A 192 1.68 3.96 3.77
CA PRO A 192 0.85 3.03 3.02
C PRO A 192 1.74 2.14 2.17
N SER A 193 1.46 0.85 2.18
CA SER A 193 2.31 -0.15 1.56
C SER A 193 1.53 -1.01 0.61
N ILE A 194 2.11 -1.25 -0.56
CA ILE A 194 1.44 -1.87 -1.69
C ILE A 194 2.31 -2.94 -2.34
N ALA A 195 1.70 -4.05 -2.70
CA ALA A 195 2.29 -5.06 -3.57
C ALA A 195 1.50 -5.13 -4.88
N VAL A 196 2.20 -5.26 -6.00
CA VAL A 196 1.57 -5.57 -7.30
C VAL A 196 1.82 -7.03 -7.60
N LEU A 197 0.76 -7.82 -7.71
CA LEU A 197 0.86 -9.23 -8.08
C LEU A 197 1.02 -9.40 -9.59
N PRO A 198 1.68 -10.49 -10.03
CA PRO A 198 1.78 -10.82 -11.45
C PRO A 198 0.40 -10.83 -12.12
N PHE A 199 0.22 -9.98 -13.13
CA PHE A 199 -1.03 -9.92 -13.87
C PHE A 199 -1.28 -11.25 -14.59
N VAL A 200 -2.51 -11.76 -14.48
CA VAL A 200 -2.88 -13.04 -15.09
C VAL A 200 -3.08 -12.86 -16.59
N ASN A 201 -2.31 -13.58 -17.41
CA ASN A 201 -2.55 -13.63 -18.85
C ASN A 201 -3.73 -14.58 -19.17
N LEU A 202 -4.82 -14.01 -19.69
CA LEU A 202 -6.03 -14.74 -20.11
C LEU A 202 -6.10 -14.93 -21.64
N SER A 203 -4.98 -14.78 -22.34
CA SER A 203 -4.88 -14.92 -23.79
C SER A 203 -4.53 -16.36 -24.20
N SER A 204 -4.97 -16.80 -25.38
CA SER A 204 -4.83 -18.18 -25.85
C SER A 204 -3.48 -18.55 -26.48
N VAL A 205 -2.49 -17.64 -26.47
CA VAL A 205 -1.19 -17.82 -27.13
C VAL A 205 -0.06 -17.76 -26.10
N GLY A 206 0.67 -18.86 -25.94
CA GLY A 206 1.70 -19.07 -24.90
C GLY A 206 2.95 -18.19 -24.98
N GLU A 207 3.16 -17.43 -26.07
CA GLU A 207 4.31 -16.53 -26.25
C GLU A 207 4.14 -15.14 -25.59
N GLN A 208 3.08 -14.92 -24.79
CA GLN A 208 2.69 -13.58 -24.32
C GLN A 208 2.80 -13.37 -22.81
N GLU A 209 3.31 -14.35 -22.06
CA GLU A 209 3.51 -14.22 -20.61
C GLU A 209 4.57 -13.18 -20.25
N HIS A 210 5.51 -12.91 -21.17
CA HIS A 210 6.48 -11.83 -21.07
C HIS A 210 5.82 -10.44 -21.01
N PHE A 211 4.67 -10.25 -21.66
CA PHE A 211 3.96 -8.97 -21.62
C PHE A 211 3.28 -8.74 -20.26
N SER A 212 2.62 -9.76 -19.70
CA SER A 212 2.01 -9.62 -18.37
C SER A 212 3.06 -9.43 -17.27
N ASP A 213 4.21 -10.10 -17.40
CA ASP A 213 5.33 -9.92 -16.48
C ASP A 213 5.96 -8.53 -16.62
N GLY A 214 6.21 -8.08 -17.86
CA GLY A 214 6.75 -6.75 -18.15
C GLY A 214 5.82 -5.63 -17.68
N PHE A 215 4.52 -5.77 -17.89
CA PHE A 215 3.52 -4.83 -17.38
C PHE A 215 3.49 -4.77 -15.85
N THR A 216 3.54 -5.93 -15.18
CA THR A 216 3.62 -5.97 -13.71
C THR A 216 4.87 -5.25 -13.22
N GLU A 217 6.02 -5.48 -13.87
CA GLU A 217 7.29 -4.84 -13.53
C GLU A 217 7.26 -3.33 -13.74
N GLU A 218 6.70 -2.84 -14.85
CA GLU A 218 6.58 -1.41 -15.12
C GLU A 218 5.63 -0.72 -14.13
N LEU A 219 4.53 -1.37 -13.74
CA LEU A 219 3.63 -0.84 -12.72
C LEU A 219 4.32 -0.74 -11.36
N ILE A 220 5.11 -1.74 -10.96
CA ILE A 220 5.94 -1.68 -9.75
C ILE A 220 6.94 -0.52 -9.84
N ALA A 221 7.63 -0.38 -10.98
CA ALA A 221 8.62 0.66 -11.20
C ALA A 221 8.01 2.07 -11.16
N THR A 222 6.81 2.24 -11.71
CA THR A 222 6.08 3.51 -11.73
C THR A 222 5.58 3.87 -10.34
N LEU A 223 4.89 2.95 -9.64
CA LEU A 223 4.43 3.17 -8.26
C LEU A 223 5.59 3.43 -7.29
N ALA A 224 6.76 2.83 -7.51
CA ALA A 224 7.94 3.04 -6.66
C ALA A 224 8.50 4.48 -6.73
N ARG A 225 8.07 5.28 -7.71
CA ARG A 225 8.41 6.71 -7.78
C ARG A 225 7.58 7.55 -6.80
N CYS A 226 6.41 7.07 -6.37
CA CYS A 226 5.57 7.70 -5.36
C CYS A 226 6.23 7.58 -3.97
N ARG A 227 6.92 8.65 -3.53
CA ARG A 227 7.75 8.64 -2.31
C ARG A 227 7.01 8.37 -1.00
N TRP A 228 5.70 8.62 -1.00
CA TRP A 228 4.83 8.42 0.15
C TRP A 228 4.27 6.99 0.24
N LEU A 229 4.42 6.18 -0.83
CA LEU A 229 4.03 4.78 -0.89
C LEU A 229 5.25 3.87 -0.72
N ARG A 230 5.11 2.78 0.04
CA ARG A 230 6.09 1.71 0.10
C ARG A 230 5.68 0.60 -0.86
N VAL A 231 6.43 0.42 -1.94
CA VAL A 231 6.16 -0.62 -2.94
C VAL A 231 7.03 -1.85 -2.66
N VAL A 232 6.42 -3.04 -2.66
CA VAL A 232 7.15 -4.31 -2.55
C VAL A 232 7.92 -4.61 -3.82
N ALA A 233 9.16 -5.04 -3.67
CA ALA A 233 10.03 -5.37 -4.80
C ALA A 233 9.47 -6.55 -5.60
N ARG A 234 9.70 -6.50 -6.92
CA ARG A 234 9.28 -7.51 -7.92
C ARG A 234 9.48 -8.96 -7.45
N ASN A 235 10.66 -9.30 -6.95
CA ASN A 235 11.00 -10.68 -6.60
C ASN A 235 10.09 -11.26 -5.51
N SER A 236 9.62 -10.44 -4.57
CA SER A 236 8.71 -10.85 -3.50
C SER A 236 7.27 -11.02 -4.01
N SER A 237 6.80 -10.17 -4.93
CA SER A 237 5.47 -10.35 -5.53
C SER A 237 5.42 -11.54 -6.50
N PHE A 238 6.49 -11.76 -7.27
CA PHE A 238 6.53 -12.80 -8.30
C PHE A 238 6.56 -14.23 -7.74
N SER A 239 6.84 -14.44 -6.44
CA SER A 239 6.71 -15.76 -5.80
C SER A 239 5.27 -16.27 -5.75
N TYR A 240 4.29 -15.40 -6.01
CA TYR A 240 2.86 -15.73 -6.09
C TYR A 240 2.37 -16.00 -7.52
N LYS A 241 3.26 -15.91 -8.52
CA LYS A 241 2.90 -16.19 -9.92
C LYS A 241 2.33 -17.60 -10.09
N GLY A 242 1.20 -17.70 -10.77
CA GLY A 242 0.51 -18.98 -11.03
C GLY A 242 -0.10 -19.65 -9.80
N LYS A 243 -0.10 -19.00 -8.63
CA LYS A 243 -0.72 -19.52 -7.41
C LYS A 243 -2.06 -18.80 -7.19
N SER A 244 -3.11 -19.57 -6.93
CA SER A 244 -4.35 -19.03 -6.39
C SER A 244 -4.19 -18.91 -4.87
N VAL A 245 -3.93 -17.69 -4.39
CA VAL A 245 -3.72 -17.40 -2.97
C VAL A 245 -4.66 -16.27 -2.56
N ASP A 246 -5.24 -16.39 -1.37
CA ASP A 246 -6.04 -15.33 -0.77
C ASP A 246 -5.19 -14.06 -0.59
N VAL A 247 -5.69 -12.94 -1.10
CA VAL A 247 -5.03 -11.62 -1.03
C VAL A 247 -4.67 -11.25 0.41
N ARG A 248 -5.44 -11.68 1.41
CA ARG A 248 -5.14 -11.43 2.83
C ARG A 248 -3.86 -12.10 3.27
N LYS A 249 -3.65 -13.34 2.83
CA LYS A 249 -2.43 -14.10 3.12
C LYS A 249 -1.23 -13.52 2.38
N VAL A 250 -1.43 -13.10 1.13
CA VAL A 250 -0.38 -12.39 0.36
C VAL A 250 0.03 -11.11 1.07
N ALA A 251 -0.93 -10.32 1.54
CA ALA A 251 -0.69 -9.09 2.27
C ALA A 251 0.03 -9.32 3.61
N GLU A 252 -0.35 -10.36 4.34
CA GLU A 252 0.32 -10.79 5.58
C GLU A 252 1.77 -11.22 5.31
N ASP A 253 1.99 -12.13 4.34
CA ASP A 253 3.30 -12.66 3.99
C ASP A 253 4.26 -11.55 3.51
N LEU A 254 3.75 -10.58 2.73
CA LEU A 254 4.53 -9.45 2.19
C LEU A 254 4.56 -8.24 3.13
N GLY A 255 3.81 -8.29 4.23
CA GLY A 255 3.62 -7.20 5.18
C GLY A 255 3.15 -5.90 4.51
N VAL A 256 2.14 -5.95 3.65
CA VAL A 256 1.57 -4.77 2.96
C VAL A 256 0.12 -4.51 3.34
N LYS A 257 -0.29 -3.23 3.30
CA LYS A 257 -1.69 -2.84 3.52
C LYS A 257 -2.58 -3.06 2.30
N TYR A 258 -2.02 -2.96 1.09
CA TYR A 258 -2.77 -3.00 -0.16
C TYR A 258 -2.14 -3.94 -1.16
N VAL A 259 -2.97 -4.52 -2.02
CA VAL A 259 -2.53 -5.38 -3.11
C VAL A 259 -3.21 -4.96 -4.41
N ILE A 260 -2.43 -4.80 -5.47
CA ILE A 260 -2.94 -4.68 -6.83
C ILE A 260 -2.86 -6.05 -7.49
N GLU A 261 -3.96 -6.48 -8.08
CA GLU A 261 -4.00 -7.64 -8.97
C GLU A 261 -4.75 -7.28 -10.25
N GLY A 262 -4.61 -8.14 -11.25
CA GLY A 262 -5.28 -7.88 -12.50
C GLY A 262 -5.08 -8.97 -13.54
N SER A 263 -5.67 -8.72 -14.70
CA SER A 263 -5.60 -9.65 -15.82
C SER A 263 -5.42 -8.91 -17.13
N ILE A 264 -4.74 -9.56 -18.05
CA ILE A 264 -4.51 -9.08 -19.41
C ILE A 264 -5.11 -10.09 -20.37
N ARG A 265 -5.94 -9.61 -21.29
CA ARG A 265 -6.51 -10.42 -22.37
C ARG A 265 -6.25 -9.74 -23.71
N ARG A 266 -5.63 -10.47 -24.62
CA ARG A 266 -5.42 -10.04 -26.00
C ARG A 266 -6.31 -10.83 -26.95
N SER A 267 -6.89 -10.12 -27.92
CA SER A 267 -7.63 -10.72 -29.05
C SER A 267 -7.27 -9.96 -30.32
N GLY A 268 -6.38 -10.54 -31.14
CA GLY A 268 -5.84 -9.89 -32.33
C GLY A 268 -5.02 -8.65 -31.97
N SER A 269 -5.45 -7.49 -32.47
CA SER A 269 -4.87 -6.18 -32.17
C SER A 269 -5.52 -5.47 -30.97
N ARG A 270 -6.46 -6.09 -30.24
CA ARG A 270 -7.06 -5.46 -29.05
C ARG A 270 -6.50 -6.07 -27.78
N ILE A 271 -6.08 -5.22 -26.85
CA ILE A 271 -5.70 -5.59 -25.49
C ILE A 271 -6.74 -5.03 -24.52
N ARG A 272 -7.13 -5.87 -23.57
CA ARG A 272 -7.92 -5.53 -22.41
C ARG A 272 -7.10 -5.79 -21.16
N ILE A 273 -6.90 -4.75 -20.36
CA ILE A 273 -6.27 -4.84 -19.05
C ILE A 273 -7.33 -4.53 -18.00
N THR A 274 -7.47 -5.40 -17.01
CA THR A 274 -8.28 -5.14 -15.82
C THR A 274 -7.34 -5.05 -14.63
N ALA A 275 -7.42 -3.97 -13.86
CA ALA A 275 -6.64 -3.79 -12.64
C ALA A 275 -7.59 -3.56 -11.47
N GLN A 276 -7.22 -4.08 -10.30
CA GLN A 276 -8.00 -4.01 -9.08
C GLN A 276 -7.07 -3.73 -7.90
N LEU A 277 -7.53 -2.87 -6.99
CA LEU A 277 -6.87 -2.56 -5.74
C LEU A 277 -7.69 -3.15 -4.60
N LEU A 278 -7.05 -3.97 -3.77
CA LEU A 278 -7.68 -4.66 -2.65
C LEU A 278 -7.04 -4.26 -1.32
N SER A 279 -7.85 -4.26 -0.27
CA SER A 279 -7.37 -4.19 1.12
C SER A 279 -6.71 -5.51 1.51
N GLY A 280 -5.48 -5.45 1.96
CA GLY A 280 -4.74 -6.60 2.49
C GLY A 280 -5.29 -7.13 3.80
N GLU A 281 -5.97 -6.29 4.60
CA GLU A 281 -6.56 -6.71 5.88
C GLU A 281 -7.88 -7.46 5.68
N SER A 282 -8.79 -6.89 4.89
CA SER A 282 -10.15 -7.42 4.74
C SER A 282 -10.37 -8.23 3.46
N GLY A 283 -9.47 -8.12 2.47
CA GLY A 283 -9.69 -8.65 1.12
C GLY A 283 -10.74 -7.87 0.33
N MET A 284 -11.20 -6.72 0.83
CA MET A 284 -12.23 -5.92 0.17
C MET A 284 -11.68 -5.23 -1.08
N LEU A 285 -12.46 -5.26 -2.17
CA LEU A 285 -12.18 -4.49 -3.38
C LEU A 285 -12.38 -2.99 -3.10
N LEU A 286 -11.32 -2.21 -3.25
CA LEU A 286 -11.32 -0.76 -3.00
C LEU A 286 -11.50 0.02 -4.30
N TRP A 287 -10.87 -0.45 -5.39
CA TRP A 287 -10.97 0.16 -6.71
C TRP A 287 -10.80 -0.91 -7.79
N ALA A 288 -11.48 -0.74 -8.93
CA ALA A 288 -11.32 -1.58 -10.10
C ALA A 288 -11.53 -0.77 -11.37
N GLU A 289 -10.66 -0.96 -12.35
CA GLU A 289 -10.81 -0.32 -13.65
C GLU A 289 -10.43 -1.27 -14.79
N ARG A 290 -10.98 -0.98 -15.97
CA ARG A 290 -10.74 -1.72 -17.20
C ARG A 290 -10.29 -0.77 -18.30
N TYR A 291 -9.19 -1.13 -18.94
CA TYR A 291 -8.57 -0.43 -20.05
C TYR A 291 -8.70 -1.28 -21.32
N ASP A 292 -9.40 -0.76 -22.33
CA ASP A 292 -9.46 -1.36 -23.67
C ASP A 292 -8.61 -0.50 -24.63
N ARG A 293 -7.65 -1.13 -25.31
CA ARG A 293 -6.68 -0.45 -26.19
C ARG A 293 -6.40 -1.26 -27.45
N THR A 294 -5.93 -0.57 -28.49
CA THR A 294 -5.44 -1.18 -29.72
C THR A 294 -3.92 -1.29 -29.64
N LEU A 295 -3.37 -2.43 -30.03
CA LEU A 295 -1.94 -2.73 -30.14
C LEU A 295 -1.39 -2.04 -31.38
N ASP A 296 -0.76 -0.89 -31.15
CA ASP A 296 0.16 -0.30 -32.12
C ASP A 296 1.61 -0.61 -31.72
N ASP A 297 1.99 -0.25 -30.49
CA ASP A 297 3.26 -0.62 -29.86
C ASP A 297 3.02 -1.16 -28.43
N ILE A 298 3.52 -2.35 -28.15
CA ILE A 298 3.29 -3.05 -26.89
C ILE A 298 4.02 -2.41 -25.71
N PHE A 299 5.20 -1.81 -25.93
CA PHE A 299 5.99 -1.16 -24.88
C PHE A 299 5.43 0.21 -24.53
N VAL A 300 5.06 1.00 -25.55
CA VAL A 300 4.38 2.28 -25.34
C VAL A 300 3.08 2.07 -24.58
N LEU A 301 2.29 1.06 -24.97
CA LEU A 301 1.06 0.72 -24.28
C LEU A 301 1.29 0.32 -22.81
N GLN A 302 2.38 -0.40 -22.53
CA GLN A 302 2.76 -0.82 -21.19
C GLN A 302 3.00 0.39 -20.29
N ASP A 303 3.87 1.29 -20.73
CA ASP A 303 4.24 2.51 -20.00
C ASP A 303 3.02 3.43 -19.82
N GLU A 304 2.20 3.56 -20.87
CA GLU A 304 1.01 4.39 -20.86
C GLU A 304 -0.02 3.92 -19.82
N ILE A 305 -0.35 2.62 -19.80
CA ILE A 305 -1.36 2.09 -18.88
C ILE A 305 -0.79 2.03 -17.45
N ALA A 306 0.47 1.66 -17.27
CA ALA A 306 1.10 1.67 -15.95
C ALA A 306 1.09 3.09 -15.33
N GLY A 307 1.37 4.11 -16.13
CA GLY A 307 1.23 5.51 -15.75
C GLY A 307 -0.21 5.92 -15.38
N GLN A 308 -1.20 5.50 -16.17
CA GLN A 308 -2.62 5.77 -15.89
C GLN A 308 -3.11 5.11 -14.59
N ILE A 309 -2.74 3.85 -14.35
CA ILE A 309 -3.08 3.15 -13.11
C ILE A 309 -2.43 3.87 -11.94
N THR A 310 -1.15 4.22 -12.04
CA THR A 310 -0.43 4.91 -10.96
C THR A 310 -1.05 6.28 -10.64
N GLY A 311 -1.32 7.09 -11.67
CA GLY A 311 -1.97 8.41 -11.51
C GLY A 311 -3.40 8.37 -10.98
N THR A 312 -4.04 7.19 -10.98
CA THR A 312 -5.38 6.96 -10.42
C THR A 312 -5.33 6.35 -9.02
N VAL A 313 -4.50 5.32 -8.82
CA VAL A 313 -4.36 4.59 -7.55
C VAL A 313 -3.76 5.46 -6.45
N GLU A 314 -2.79 6.32 -6.78
CA GLU A 314 -2.15 7.19 -5.79
C GLU A 314 -3.19 8.10 -5.07
N PRO A 315 -4.01 8.90 -5.76
CA PRO A 315 -5.08 9.66 -5.13
C PRO A 315 -6.08 8.82 -4.32
N GLU A 316 -6.53 7.68 -4.87
CA GLU A 316 -7.51 6.79 -4.22
C GLU A 316 -7.01 6.24 -2.89
N LEU A 317 -5.75 5.77 -2.85
CA LEU A 317 -5.12 5.33 -1.60
C LEU A 317 -5.02 6.44 -0.57
N GLY A 318 -4.73 7.68 -1.00
CA GLY A 318 -4.72 8.84 -0.12
C GLY A 318 -6.08 9.08 0.54
N MET A 319 -7.17 8.92 -0.23
CA MET A 319 -8.55 9.05 0.27
C MET A 319 -8.92 7.94 1.26
N ILE A 320 -8.48 6.71 1.02
CA ILE A 320 -8.74 5.55 1.88
C ILE A 320 -8.00 5.68 3.22
N GLU A 321 -6.69 5.97 3.19
CA GLU A 321 -5.90 6.18 4.40
C GLU A 321 -6.44 7.34 5.23
N PHE A 322 -6.88 8.43 4.57
CA PHE A 322 -7.58 9.50 5.28
C PHE A 322 -8.89 9.04 5.92
N ALA A 323 -9.70 8.23 5.21
CA ALA A 323 -10.97 7.78 5.74
C ALA A 323 -10.81 6.98 7.04
N ALA A 324 -9.73 6.21 7.15
CA ALA A 324 -9.35 5.49 8.36
C ALA A 324 -8.97 6.41 9.54
N LEU A 325 -8.58 7.67 9.28
CA LEU A 325 -8.24 8.67 10.30
C LEU A 325 -9.45 9.49 10.78
N ARG A 326 -10.64 9.31 10.19
CA ARG A 326 -11.84 10.05 10.60
C ARG A 326 -12.25 9.70 12.03
N GLY A 327 -12.26 10.69 12.92
CA GLY A 327 -12.63 10.54 14.33
C GLY A 327 -11.46 10.56 15.31
N HIS A 328 -10.22 10.48 14.83
CA HIS A 328 -9.04 10.67 15.69
C HIS A 328 -8.86 12.15 16.08
N PRO A 329 -8.69 12.48 17.37
CA PRO A 329 -8.27 13.81 17.79
C PRO A 329 -6.90 14.14 17.18
N THR A 330 -6.78 15.33 16.56
CA THR A 330 -5.52 15.78 15.94
C THR A 330 -4.34 15.90 16.90
N ALA A 331 -4.61 15.92 18.22
CA ALA A 331 -3.58 15.97 19.26
C ALA A 331 -2.79 14.67 19.39
N ASP A 332 -3.37 13.53 19.02
CA ASP A 332 -2.76 12.19 19.15
C ASP A 332 -2.13 11.71 17.84
N MET A 333 -2.20 12.53 16.78
CA MET A 333 -1.68 12.20 15.46
C MET A 333 -0.20 12.58 15.35
N ASP A 334 0.62 11.68 14.82
CA ASP A 334 1.99 11.98 14.41
C ASP A 334 2.05 12.89 13.16
N ALA A 335 3.26 13.33 12.80
CA ALA A 335 3.49 14.20 11.66
C ALA A 335 2.96 13.60 10.34
N TRP A 336 3.05 12.27 10.18
CA TRP A 336 2.61 11.56 8.99
C TRP A 336 1.09 11.58 8.82
N ASN A 337 0.36 11.22 9.88
CA ASN A 337 -1.10 11.21 9.87
C ASN A 337 -1.66 12.63 9.69
N ILE A 338 -1.03 13.64 10.29
CA ILE A 338 -1.38 15.05 10.06
C ILE A 338 -1.12 15.46 8.60
N TYR A 339 -0.01 15.01 8.02
CA TYR A 339 0.31 15.24 6.61
C TYR A 339 -0.75 14.63 5.67
N LEU A 340 -1.17 13.38 5.90
CA LEU A 340 -2.25 12.75 5.13
C LEU A 340 -3.57 13.52 5.26
N LYS A 341 -3.90 14.00 6.47
CA LYS A 341 -5.04 14.88 6.70
C LYS A 341 -4.94 16.18 5.89
N GLY A 342 -3.76 16.77 5.83
CA GLY A 342 -3.47 17.96 5.03
C GLY A 342 -3.67 17.73 3.53
N LEU A 343 -3.23 16.59 2.99
CA LEU A 343 -3.42 16.22 1.59
C LEU A 343 -4.90 16.13 1.22
N TRP A 344 -5.73 15.52 2.07
CA TRP A 344 -7.16 15.42 1.84
C TRP A 344 -7.83 16.79 1.68
N HIS A 345 -7.50 17.73 2.57
CA HIS A 345 -8.01 19.09 2.46
C HIS A 345 -7.46 19.81 1.21
N LEU A 346 -6.17 19.63 0.91
CA LEU A 346 -5.55 20.23 -0.28
C LEU A 346 -6.28 19.83 -1.57
N TYR A 347 -6.61 18.55 -1.75
CA TYR A 347 -7.19 18.05 -3.00
C TYR A 347 -8.68 18.40 -3.21
N LYS A 348 -9.31 19.12 -2.29
CA LYS A 348 -10.64 19.69 -2.52
C LYS A 348 -10.61 21.02 -3.27
N PHE A 349 -9.45 21.69 -3.32
CA PHE A 349 -9.22 22.89 -4.11
C PHE A 349 -10.28 24.00 -3.89
N ASN A 350 -10.54 24.34 -2.62
CA ASN A 350 -11.33 25.51 -2.23
C ASN A 350 -10.64 26.25 -1.07
N LEU A 351 -11.00 27.52 -0.86
CA LEU A 351 -10.26 28.42 0.03
C LEU A 351 -10.21 27.95 1.50
N ASP A 352 -11.32 27.44 2.04
CA ASP A 352 -11.39 27.04 3.45
C ASP A 352 -10.62 25.75 3.72
N ASP A 353 -10.72 24.77 2.82
CA ASP A 353 -9.93 23.56 2.91
C ASP A 353 -8.43 23.84 2.66
N LEU A 354 -8.05 24.77 1.77
CA LEU A 354 -6.65 25.19 1.59
C LEU A 354 -6.07 25.83 2.87
N LYS A 355 -6.84 26.69 3.55
CA LYS A 355 -6.44 27.25 4.86
C LYS A 355 -6.25 26.16 5.91
N THR A 356 -7.13 25.16 5.91
CA THR A 356 -7.03 24.01 6.83
C THR A 356 -5.79 23.15 6.50
N ALA A 357 -5.55 22.86 5.22
CA ALA A 357 -4.38 22.13 4.75
C ALA A 357 -3.08 22.85 5.15
N LYS A 358 -3.03 24.19 5.01
CA LYS A 358 -1.91 25.02 5.46
C LYS A 358 -1.57 24.76 6.93
N GLN A 359 -2.56 24.89 7.82
CA GLN A 359 -2.38 24.69 9.26
C GLN A 359 -1.92 23.27 9.61
N LEU A 360 -2.44 22.26 8.90
CA LEU A 360 -2.04 20.86 9.09
C LEU A 360 -0.59 20.63 8.68
N PHE A 361 -0.16 21.11 7.51
CA PHE A 361 1.23 20.95 7.10
C PHE A 361 2.21 21.74 7.97
N GLU A 362 1.84 22.95 8.42
CA GLU A 362 2.62 23.70 9.41
C GLU A 362 2.81 22.91 10.71
N ARG A 363 1.75 22.23 11.17
CA ARG A 363 1.83 21.37 12.35
C ARG A 363 2.69 20.12 12.13
N ALA A 364 2.57 19.47 10.96
CA ALA A 364 3.41 18.32 10.61
C ALA A 364 4.90 18.71 10.59
N ILE A 365 5.24 19.87 10.02
CA ILE A 365 6.60 20.43 10.01
C ILE A 365 7.07 20.79 11.42
N ALA A 366 6.20 21.33 12.28
CA ALA A 366 6.56 21.66 13.65
C ALA A 366 6.90 20.40 14.49
N LEU A 367 6.23 19.28 14.21
CA LEU A 367 6.54 17.98 14.83
C LEU A 367 7.81 17.36 14.23
N GLU A 368 8.00 17.48 12.91
CA GLU A 368 9.14 16.93 12.20
C GLU A 368 9.73 17.94 11.20
N PRO A 369 10.71 18.77 11.62
CA PRO A 369 11.29 19.82 10.78
C PRO A 369 12.08 19.32 9.56
N ALA A 370 12.40 18.02 9.50
CA ALA A 370 13.08 17.38 8.37
C ALA A 370 12.11 16.73 7.38
N PHE A 371 10.80 16.86 7.58
CA PHE A 371 9.79 16.20 6.74
C PHE A 371 9.63 16.91 5.38
N ALA A 372 10.43 16.48 4.40
CA ALA A 372 10.54 17.10 3.07
C ALA A 372 9.18 17.21 2.34
N GLN A 373 8.36 16.16 2.39
CA GLN A 373 7.06 16.12 1.71
C GLN A 373 6.09 17.15 2.27
N ALA A 374 6.08 17.36 3.60
CA ALA A 374 5.24 18.36 4.23
C ALA A 374 5.63 19.79 3.81
N HIS A 375 6.94 20.07 3.69
CA HIS A 375 7.43 21.35 3.16
C HIS A 375 7.00 21.56 1.70
N ALA A 376 7.14 20.53 0.85
CA ALA A 376 6.74 20.58 -0.54
C ALA A 376 5.22 20.85 -0.71
N ARG A 377 4.39 20.17 0.08
CA ARG A 377 2.92 20.36 0.02
C ARG A 377 2.48 21.68 0.63
N LEU A 378 3.13 22.16 1.69
CA LEU A 378 2.88 23.50 2.20
C LEU A 378 3.24 24.57 1.16
N ALA A 379 4.39 24.43 0.47
CA ALA A 379 4.75 25.31 -0.64
C ALA A 379 3.65 25.35 -1.71
N TYR A 380 3.15 24.18 -2.11
CA TYR A 380 2.06 24.06 -3.07
C TYR A 380 0.76 24.71 -2.56
N VAL A 381 0.41 24.56 -1.28
CA VAL A 381 -0.74 25.25 -0.66
C VAL A 381 -0.60 26.76 -0.76
N HIS A 382 0.59 27.32 -0.51
CA HIS A 382 0.82 28.77 -0.65
C HIS A 382 0.58 29.24 -2.09
N ILE A 383 1.00 28.48 -3.11
CA ILE A 383 0.70 28.79 -4.52
C ILE A 383 -0.81 28.80 -4.77
N GLN A 384 -1.53 27.79 -4.26
CA GLN A 384 -2.98 27.73 -4.41
C GLN A 384 -3.69 28.87 -3.66
N LEU A 385 -3.24 29.23 -2.45
CA LEU A 385 -3.75 30.41 -1.74
C LEU A 385 -3.49 31.71 -2.51
N GLY A 386 -2.43 31.79 -3.33
CA GLY A 386 -2.23 32.89 -4.27
C GLY A 386 -3.32 32.96 -5.35
N TRP A 387 -3.84 31.82 -5.83
CA TRP A 387 -4.91 31.78 -6.82
C TRP A 387 -6.31 31.99 -6.24
N TYR A 388 -6.56 31.45 -5.05
CA TYR A 388 -7.88 31.42 -4.41
C TYR A 388 -8.10 32.53 -3.38
N GLY A 389 -7.02 33.12 -2.87
CA GLY A 389 -7.05 34.15 -1.85
C GLY A 389 -7.01 35.58 -2.42
N PRO A 390 -6.85 36.58 -1.54
CA PRO A 390 -6.79 38.00 -1.93
C PRO A 390 -5.58 38.32 -2.82
N LEU A 391 -5.74 39.29 -3.71
CA LEU A 391 -4.70 39.70 -4.66
C LEU A 391 -3.46 40.26 -3.93
N GLU A 392 -3.69 40.98 -2.84
CA GLU A 392 -2.66 41.71 -2.09
C GLU A 392 -1.66 40.75 -1.42
N GLU A 393 -2.10 39.53 -1.11
CA GLU A 393 -1.25 38.50 -0.47
C GLU A 393 -0.41 37.71 -1.47
N ARG A 394 -0.70 37.77 -2.77
CA ARG A 394 -0.08 36.88 -3.79
C ARG A 394 1.44 36.92 -3.77
N ALA A 395 2.03 38.11 -3.68
CA ALA A 395 3.49 38.27 -3.67
C ALA A 395 4.14 37.53 -2.48
N GLU A 396 3.57 37.71 -1.28
CA GLU A 396 4.03 37.03 -0.06
C GLU A 396 3.86 35.52 -0.19
N ARG A 397 2.71 35.06 -0.68
CA ARG A 397 2.43 33.63 -0.86
C ARG A 397 3.42 32.96 -1.81
N ILE A 398 3.77 33.60 -2.92
CA ILE A 398 4.77 33.07 -3.85
C ILE A 398 6.17 33.06 -3.23
N GLY A 399 6.54 34.10 -2.48
CA GLY A 399 7.82 34.13 -1.74
C GLY A 399 7.94 32.99 -0.72
N ASP A 400 6.88 32.75 0.06
CA ASP A 400 6.82 31.62 0.99
C ASP A 400 6.93 30.27 0.28
N ALA A 401 6.22 30.11 -0.85
CA ALA A 401 6.26 28.89 -1.63
C ALA A 401 7.66 28.56 -2.13
N ILE A 402 8.41 29.56 -2.63
CA ILE A 402 9.81 29.38 -3.07
C ILE A 402 10.67 28.88 -1.90
N ARG A 403 10.64 29.59 -0.77
CA ARG A 403 11.45 29.24 0.42
C ARG A 403 11.15 27.82 0.94
N LEU A 404 9.87 27.45 1.01
CA LEU A 404 9.45 26.13 1.47
C LEU A 404 9.85 25.03 0.49
N ALA A 405 9.72 25.26 -0.81
CA ALA A 405 10.09 24.28 -1.83
C ALA A 405 11.61 24.09 -1.92
N GLU A 406 12.40 25.16 -1.79
CA GLU A 406 13.87 25.08 -1.66
C GLU A 406 14.28 24.29 -0.43
N ARG A 407 13.60 24.52 0.71
CA ARG A 407 13.82 23.72 1.93
C ARG A 407 13.50 22.25 1.72
N ALA A 408 12.40 21.94 1.04
CA ALA A 408 12.03 20.56 0.72
C ALA A 408 13.09 19.87 -0.15
N ILE A 409 13.62 20.56 -1.18
CA ILE A 409 14.69 20.04 -2.05
C ILE A 409 16.00 19.84 -1.27
N ALA A 410 16.32 20.74 -0.33
CA ALA A 410 17.50 20.58 0.53
C ALA A 410 17.39 19.37 1.47
N LEU A 411 16.16 18.98 1.85
CA LEU A 411 15.89 17.81 2.69
C LEU A 411 15.82 16.51 1.86
N ASP A 412 15.15 16.52 0.71
CA ASP A 412 15.12 15.43 -0.27
C ASP A 412 15.13 16.00 -1.69
N SER A 413 16.29 15.95 -2.35
CA SER A 413 16.47 16.46 -3.72
C SER A 413 15.79 15.61 -4.78
N ARG A 414 15.17 14.49 -4.39
CA ARG A 414 14.46 13.57 -5.29
C ARG A 414 12.94 13.61 -5.09
N GLU A 415 12.43 14.54 -4.28
CA GLU A 415 11.00 14.73 -4.06
C GLU A 415 10.35 15.48 -5.25
N PRO A 416 9.52 14.81 -6.08
CA PRO A 416 8.94 15.43 -7.27
C PRO A 416 8.01 16.61 -6.93
N ALA A 417 7.26 16.53 -5.83
CA ALA A 417 6.34 17.60 -5.42
C ALA A 417 7.09 18.89 -5.04
N ALA A 418 8.32 18.78 -4.54
CA ALA A 418 9.14 19.94 -4.20
C ALA A 418 9.60 20.68 -5.46
N HIS A 419 10.07 19.93 -6.46
CA HIS A 419 10.41 20.49 -7.77
C HIS A 419 9.19 21.08 -8.49
N LEU A 420 8.03 20.43 -8.39
CA LEU A 420 6.77 20.96 -8.92
C LEU A 420 6.42 22.31 -8.27
N ALA A 421 6.41 22.37 -6.94
CA ALA A 421 6.07 23.58 -6.21
C ALA A 421 7.05 24.71 -6.51
N LEU A 422 8.36 24.45 -6.47
CA LEU A 422 9.37 25.45 -6.80
C LEU A 422 9.23 25.94 -8.24
N GLY A 423 9.01 25.02 -9.18
CA GLY A 423 8.86 25.36 -10.59
C GLY A 423 7.67 26.29 -10.86
N ARG A 424 6.51 25.98 -10.27
CA ARG A 424 5.32 26.84 -10.33
C ARG A 424 5.53 28.19 -9.65
N ALA A 425 6.12 28.20 -8.46
CA ALA A 425 6.33 29.42 -7.69
C ALA A 425 7.33 30.36 -8.39
N LEU A 426 8.41 29.82 -8.97
CA LEU A 426 9.36 30.60 -9.78
C LEU A 426 8.68 31.16 -11.02
N ALA A 427 7.83 30.38 -11.70
CA ALA A 427 7.13 30.85 -12.89
C ALA A 427 6.17 32.02 -12.57
N LEU A 428 5.43 31.93 -11.47
CA LEU A 428 4.57 33.03 -11.00
C LEU A 428 5.37 34.20 -10.43
N GLY A 429 6.54 33.93 -9.85
CA GLY A 429 7.47 34.93 -9.33
C GLY A 429 8.34 35.62 -10.39
N GLY A 430 8.00 35.48 -11.67
CA GLY A 430 8.67 36.15 -12.79
C GLY A 430 9.97 35.50 -13.26
N GLN A 431 10.20 34.23 -12.93
CA GLN A 431 11.34 33.43 -13.39
C GLN A 431 10.87 32.14 -14.10
N PRO A 432 10.05 32.25 -15.15
CA PRO A 432 9.38 31.10 -15.76
C PRO A 432 10.32 30.09 -16.41
N GLU A 433 11.43 30.51 -17.02
CA GLU A 433 12.39 29.55 -17.60
C GLU A 433 13.05 28.67 -16.52
N ARG A 434 13.50 29.27 -15.42
CA ARG A 434 13.97 28.50 -14.25
C ARG A 434 12.86 27.60 -13.71
N GLY A 435 11.63 28.11 -13.69
CA GLY A 435 10.46 27.35 -13.29
C GLY A 435 10.26 26.08 -14.13
N ILE A 436 10.35 26.22 -15.46
CA ILE A 436 10.24 25.13 -16.43
C ILE A 436 11.31 24.06 -16.20
N ASP A 437 12.55 24.44 -15.89
CA ASP A 437 13.61 23.48 -15.59
C ASP A 437 13.29 22.62 -14.36
N HIS A 438 12.76 23.24 -13.29
CA HIS A 438 12.31 22.49 -12.12
C HIS A 438 11.11 21.59 -12.44
N LEU A 439 10.16 22.04 -13.26
CA LEU A 439 9.00 21.24 -13.67
C LEU A 439 9.41 20.02 -14.52
N ARG A 440 10.34 20.22 -15.47
CA ARG A 440 10.95 19.11 -16.23
C ARG A 440 11.69 18.14 -15.31
N ASN A 441 12.38 18.66 -14.28
CA ASN A 441 13.03 17.79 -13.31
C ASN A 441 12.03 16.99 -12.47
N ALA A 442 10.89 17.59 -12.07
CA ALA A 442 9.81 16.87 -11.41
C ALA A 442 9.31 15.70 -12.27
N LEU A 443 9.11 15.93 -13.57
CA LEU A 443 8.68 14.90 -14.52
C LEU A 443 9.75 13.85 -14.83
N ARG A 444 11.03 14.20 -14.73
CA ARG A 444 12.13 13.22 -14.79
C ARG A 444 12.15 12.32 -13.56
N LEU A 445 11.80 12.85 -12.38
CA LEU A 445 11.69 12.08 -11.15
C LEU A 445 10.42 11.21 -11.13
N ASP A 446 9.30 11.74 -11.62
CA ASP A 446 8.02 11.04 -11.76
C ASP A 446 7.29 11.49 -13.03
N ALA A 447 7.36 10.66 -14.08
CA ALA A 447 6.74 10.93 -15.38
C ALA A 447 5.21 10.76 -15.34
N SER A 448 4.68 10.07 -14.33
CA SER A 448 3.24 9.85 -14.15
C SER A 448 2.57 10.96 -13.36
N PHE A 449 3.32 11.98 -12.92
CA PHE A 449 2.79 13.06 -12.10
C PHE A 449 1.94 14.03 -12.92
N ALA A 450 0.64 13.75 -13.03
CA ALA A 450 -0.31 14.53 -13.84
C ALA A 450 -0.28 16.04 -13.53
N GLN A 451 -0.24 16.41 -12.25
CA GLN A 451 -0.12 17.82 -11.85
C GLN A 451 1.20 18.47 -12.30
N GLY A 452 2.28 17.70 -12.46
CA GLY A 452 3.56 18.17 -13.00
C GLY A 452 3.45 18.52 -14.48
N HIS A 453 2.75 17.70 -15.26
CA HIS A 453 2.49 17.94 -16.69
C HIS A 453 1.60 19.16 -16.88
N PHE A 454 0.53 19.28 -16.08
CA PHE A 454 -0.31 20.47 -16.06
C PHE A 454 0.49 21.74 -15.72
N ALA A 455 1.31 21.68 -14.67
CA ALA A 455 2.13 22.80 -14.24
C ALA A 455 3.16 23.20 -15.30
N LEU A 456 3.79 22.24 -15.97
CA LEU A 456 4.69 22.49 -17.10
C LEU A 456 3.94 23.19 -18.24
N GLY A 457 2.75 22.71 -18.60
CA GLY A 457 1.97 23.34 -19.65
C GLY A 457 1.52 24.77 -19.31
N GLN A 458 1.16 25.02 -18.05
CA GLN A 458 0.89 26.36 -17.54
C GLN A 458 2.12 27.27 -17.67
N ALA A 459 3.29 26.83 -17.22
CA ALA A 459 4.52 27.63 -17.31
C ALA A 459 4.96 27.88 -18.76
N LEU A 460 4.75 26.92 -19.67
CA LEU A 460 5.03 27.10 -21.10
C LEU A 460 4.14 28.16 -21.75
N CYS A 461 2.89 28.29 -21.32
CA CYS A 461 2.01 29.38 -21.79
C CYS A 461 2.53 30.76 -21.34
N TYR A 462 3.15 30.86 -20.16
CA TYR A 462 3.71 32.10 -19.62
C TYR A 462 4.89 32.63 -20.44
N VAL A 463 5.60 31.74 -21.14
CA VAL A 463 6.71 32.07 -22.05
C VAL A 463 6.33 31.91 -23.52
N GLU A 464 5.05 32.04 -23.85
CA GLU A 464 4.53 32.06 -25.22
C GLU A 464 4.82 30.79 -26.03
N ARG A 465 4.83 29.63 -25.37
CA ARG A 465 4.98 28.31 -26.00
C ARG A 465 3.68 27.48 -25.88
N PRO A 466 2.54 27.97 -26.39
CA PRO A 466 1.24 27.34 -26.16
C PRO A 466 1.10 25.96 -26.78
N GLU A 467 1.76 25.65 -27.91
CA GLU A 467 1.68 24.31 -28.52
C GLU A 467 2.33 23.24 -27.65
N GLU A 468 3.53 23.52 -27.12
CA GLU A 468 4.17 22.64 -26.14
C GLU A 468 3.34 22.56 -24.85
N GLY A 469 2.73 23.68 -24.46
CA GLY A 469 1.85 23.73 -23.30
C GLY A 469 0.61 22.84 -23.44
N ILE A 470 -0.04 22.86 -24.60
CA ILE A 470 -1.20 22.02 -24.93
C ILE A 470 -0.81 20.54 -24.91
N ALA A 471 0.34 20.19 -25.46
CA ALA A 471 0.84 18.80 -25.42
C ALA A 471 1.01 18.31 -23.97
N ALA A 472 1.64 19.12 -23.11
CA ALA A 472 1.82 18.77 -21.70
C ALA A 472 0.47 18.69 -20.94
N ILE A 473 -0.48 19.60 -21.18
CA ILE A 473 -1.78 19.54 -20.50
C ILE A 473 -2.61 18.33 -20.96
N ASN A 474 -2.54 17.96 -22.25
CA ASN A 474 -3.19 16.75 -22.76
C ASN A 474 -2.61 15.48 -22.11
N GLU A 475 -1.30 15.47 -21.82
CA GLU A 475 -0.69 14.38 -21.07
C GLU A 475 -1.20 14.31 -19.62
N ALA A 476 -1.43 15.46 -18.98
CA ALA A 476 -2.08 15.50 -17.66
C ALA A 476 -3.50 14.91 -17.70
N PHE A 477 -4.30 15.22 -18.73
CA PHE A 477 -5.61 14.59 -18.95
C PHE A 477 -5.52 13.08 -19.15
N ARG A 478 -4.50 12.63 -19.90
CA ARG A 478 -4.28 11.21 -20.16
C ARG A 478 -3.97 10.46 -18.88
N LEU A 479 -3.13 11.04 -18.02
CA LEU A 479 -2.68 10.42 -16.76
C LEU A 479 -3.75 10.45 -15.66
N SER A 480 -4.54 11.54 -15.57
CA SER A 480 -5.60 11.67 -14.56
C SER A 480 -6.90 12.22 -15.18
N PRO A 481 -7.69 11.36 -15.86
CA PRO A 481 -8.91 11.79 -16.55
C PRO A 481 -10.05 12.18 -15.59
N ARG A 482 -9.92 11.90 -14.29
CA ARG A 482 -10.90 12.21 -13.24
C ARG A 482 -10.29 13.05 -12.10
N ASP A 483 -9.24 13.82 -12.41
CA ASP A 483 -8.53 14.65 -11.43
C ASP A 483 -9.51 15.62 -10.72
N PRO A 484 -9.45 15.76 -9.37
CA PRO A 484 -10.29 16.74 -8.65
C PRO A 484 -10.11 18.20 -9.10
N HIS A 485 -8.99 18.50 -9.76
CA HIS A 485 -8.61 19.81 -10.27
C HIS A 485 -8.85 19.98 -11.78
N LEU A 486 -9.60 19.07 -12.42
CA LEU A 486 -9.79 19.01 -13.88
C LEU A 486 -10.25 20.34 -14.52
N TRP A 487 -10.99 21.15 -13.76
CA TRP A 487 -11.43 22.47 -14.25
C TRP A 487 -10.26 23.37 -14.63
N THR A 488 -9.12 23.29 -13.91
CA THR A 488 -7.93 24.08 -14.23
C THR A 488 -7.21 23.61 -15.48
N PHE A 489 -7.23 22.30 -15.76
CA PHE A 489 -6.62 21.74 -16.96
C PHE A 489 -7.36 22.27 -18.19
N HIS A 490 -8.70 22.20 -18.16
CA HIS A 490 -9.55 22.79 -19.20
C HIS A 490 -9.37 24.30 -19.32
N ASN A 491 -9.28 25.03 -18.19
CA ASN A 491 -9.06 26.47 -18.20
C ASN A 491 -7.73 26.85 -18.84
N MET A 492 -6.65 26.12 -18.55
CA MET A 492 -5.33 26.39 -19.13
C MET A 492 -5.27 26.02 -20.61
N LEU A 493 -5.95 24.96 -21.05
CA LEU A 493 -6.16 24.71 -22.48
C LEU A 493 -6.88 25.87 -23.15
N ALA A 494 -7.91 26.42 -22.50
CA ALA A 494 -8.62 27.58 -23.04
C ALA A 494 -7.70 28.80 -23.20
N ILE A 495 -6.87 29.10 -22.20
CA ILE A 495 -5.84 30.15 -22.28
C ILE A 495 -4.85 29.88 -23.42
N ALA A 496 -4.35 28.65 -23.56
CA ALA A 496 -3.40 28.29 -24.60
C ALA A 496 -4.00 28.39 -26.01
N HIS A 497 -5.24 27.92 -26.21
CA HIS A 497 -5.96 28.09 -27.47
C HIS A 497 -6.23 29.57 -27.78
N TYR A 498 -6.62 30.37 -26.78
CA TYR A 498 -6.79 31.81 -26.93
C TYR A 498 -5.47 32.49 -27.32
N GLN A 499 -4.35 32.11 -26.69
CA GLN A 499 -3.02 32.63 -27.00
C GLN A 499 -2.66 32.39 -28.47
N SER A 500 -2.91 31.18 -28.98
CA SER A 500 -2.70 30.79 -30.40
C SER A 500 -3.78 31.28 -31.37
N GLY A 501 -4.76 32.09 -30.94
CA GLY A 501 -5.83 32.61 -31.81
C GLY A 501 -6.91 31.59 -32.20
N ARG A 502 -6.90 30.39 -31.60
CA ARG A 502 -7.91 29.33 -31.77
C ARG A 502 -9.13 29.60 -30.88
N LEU A 503 -9.87 30.66 -31.21
CA LEU A 503 -10.93 31.20 -30.35
C LEU A 503 -12.10 30.22 -30.13
N ALA A 504 -12.43 29.41 -31.14
CA ALA A 504 -13.50 28.41 -31.03
C ALA A 504 -13.11 27.28 -30.05
N GLU A 505 -11.90 26.75 -30.16
CA GLU A 505 -11.36 25.74 -29.24
C GLU A 505 -11.20 26.32 -27.82
N SER A 506 -10.78 27.58 -27.71
CA SER A 506 -10.73 28.29 -26.43
C SER A 506 -12.09 28.35 -25.76
N ALA A 507 -13.13 28.80 -26.48
CA ALA A 507 -14.48 28.87 -25.95
C ALA A 507 -15.03 27.47 -25.59
N ALA A 508 -14.71 26.43 -26.37
CA ALA A 508 -15.10 25.06 -26.07
C ALA A 508 -14.44 24.53 -24.79
N ALA A 509 -13.13 24.74 -24.63
CA ALA A 509 -12.39 24.35 -23.42
C ALA A 509 -12.85 25.12 -22.18
N ALA A 510 -13.11 26.43 -22.30
CA ALA A 510 -13.65 27.25 -21.21
C ALA A 510 -15.04 26.76 -20.76
N ARG A 511 -15.93 26.43 -21.71
CA ARG A 511 -17.24 25.81 -21.42
C ARG A 511 -17.08 24.43 -20.77
N ALA A 512 -16.09 23.64 -21.16
CA ALA A 512 -15.80 22.35 -20.52
C ALA A 512 -15.33 22.52 -19.06
N SER A 513 -14.51 23.53 -18.79
CA SER A 513 -14.09 23.89 -17.43
C SER A 513 -15.28 24.32 -16.56
N LEU A 514 -16.20 25.15 -17.08
CA LEU A 514 -17.39 25.61 -16.34
C LEU A 514 -18.38 24.51 -15.94
N ARG A 515 -18.28 23.31 -16.53
CA ARG A 515 -19.10 22.15 -16.16
C ARG A 515 -18.54 21.34 -14.99
N GLN A 516 -17.32 21.62 -14.56
CA GLN A 516 -16.63 20.88 -13.51
C GLN A 516 -17.01 21.41 -12.12
N GLU A 517 -16.81 20.57 -11.10
CA GLU A 517 -16.99 20.93 -9.69
C GLU A 517 -15.93 21.94 -9.22
N ASN A 518 -16.25 22.72 -8.17
CA ASN A 518 -15.37 23.70 -7.54
C ASN A 518 -14.78 24.76 -8.49
N VAL A 519 -15.41 24.98 -9.64
CA VAL A 519 -14.96 25.94 -10.66
C VAL A 519 -15.05 27.38 -10.13
N THR A 520 -14.00 28.17 -10.39
CA THR A 520 -13.93 29.59 -10.04
C THR A 520 -14.49 30.49 -11.16
N PHE A 521 -14.28 31.80 -11.08
CA PHE A 521 -14.69 32.74 -12.14
C PHE A 521 -13.76 32.73 -13.37
N TRP A 522 -12.53 32.22 -13.25
CA TRP A 522 -11.51 32.25 -14.30
C TRP A 522 -11.99 31.73 -15.67
N PRO A 523 -12.65 30.56 -15.75
CA PRO A 523 -13.08 30.04 -17.04
C PRO A 523 -14.20 30.87 -17.67
N ALA A 524 -15.04 31.52 -16.87
CA ALA A 524 -16.06 32.46 -17.38
C ALA A 524 -15.39 33.70 -17.98
N MET A 525 -14.30 34.17 -17.36
CA MET A 525 -13.50 35.27 -17.88
C MET A 525 -12.82 34.91 -19.21
N VAL A 526 -12.23 33.72 -19.32
CA VAL A 526 -11.62 33.25 -20.58
C VAL A 526 -12.68 33.06 -21.68
N LEU A 527 -13.86 32.53 -21.34
CA LEU A 527 -14.97 32.40 -22.29
C LEU A 527 -15.43 33.77 -22.82
N ALA A 528 -15.59 34.76 -21.93
CA ALA A 528 -16.00 36.09 -22.31
C ALA A 528 -14.97 36.77 -23.25
N ALA A 529 -13.67 36.64 -22.94
CA ALA A 529 -12.60 37.17 -23.78
C ALA A 529 -12.58 36.48 -25.16
N ALA A 530 -12.70 35.15 -25.22
CA ALA A 530 -12.69 34.41 -26.48
C ALA A 530 -13.87 34.77 -27.40
N LEU A 531 -15.06 34.98 -26.84
CA LEU A 531 -16.24 35.41 -27.61
C LEU A 531 -16.17 36.91 -27.97
N GLY A 532 -15.60 37.74 -27.09
CA GLY A 532 -15.39 39.17 -27.30
C GLY A 532 -14.37 39.52 -28.37
N ALA A 533 -13.41 38.61 -28.64
CA ALA A 533 -12.43 38.77 -29.71
C ALA A 533 -13.08 38.93 -31.11
N GLY A 534 -14.25 38.33 -31.32
CA GLY A 534 -15.08 38.53 -32.53
C GLY A 534 -15.87 39.84 -32.56
N GLY A 535 -15.91 40.60 -31.46
CA GLY A 535 -16.69 41.82 -31.28
C GLY A 535 -18.00 41.61 -30.51
N PRO A 536 -18.81 42.67 -30.35
CA PRO A 536 -20.04 42.60 -29.58
C PRO A 536 -21.04 41.60 -30.19
N SER A 537 -21.42 40.59 -29.42
CA SER A 537 -22.40 39.58 -29.81
C SER A 537 -23.36 39.27 -28.65
N ALA A 538 -24.48 38.60 -28.94
CA ALA A 538 -25.36 38.10 -27.89
C ALA A 538 -24.61 37.11 -26.97
N GLU A 539 -23.89 36.14 -27.55
CA GLU A 539 -23.10 35.17 -26.79
C GLU A 539 -22.04 35.82 -25.90
N ALA A 540 -21.35 36.86 -26.39
CA ALA A 540 -20.35 37.58 -25.59
C ALA A 540 -20.98 38.31 -24.39
N ARG A 541 -22.16 38.93 -24.57
CA ARG A 541 -22.90 39.58 -23.48
C ARG A 541 -23.40 38.56 -22.45
N ASP A 542 -23.90 37.41 -22.91
CA ASP A 542 -24.32 36.33 -22.03
C ASP A 542 -23.15 35.77 -21.21
N ALA A 543 -21.96 35.66 -21.82
CA ALA A 543 -20.75 35.26 -21.12
C ALA A 543 -20.30 36.27 -20.06
N ILE A 544 -20.41 37.58 -20.34
CA ILE A 544 -20.16 38.62 -19.34
C ILE A 544 -21.18 38.57 -18.20
N ALA A 545 -22.46 38.39 -18.49
CA ALA A 545 -23.48 38.23 -17.45
C ALA A 545 -23.20 37.01 -16.56
N ALA A 546 -22.76 35.90 -17.16
CA ALA A 546 -22.36 34.70 -16.43
C ALA A 546 -21.08 34.89 -15.59
N LEU A 547 -20.14 35.72 -16.04
CA LEU A 547 -18.96 36.13 -15.27
C LEU A 547 -19.37 36.99 -14.07
N LEU A 548 -20.18 38.02 -14.28
CA LEU A 548 -20.64 38.94 -13.23
C LEU A 548 -21.55 38.25 -12.20
N CYS A 549 -22.29 37.21 -12.59
CA CYS A 549 -23.02 36.37 -11.63
C CYS A 549 -22.07 35.66 -10.64
N ARG A 550 -20.86 35.29 -11.09
CA ARG A 550 -19.83 34.64 -10.24
C ARG A 550 -18.96 35.64 -9.49
N ARG A 551 -18.67 36.80 -10.11
CA ARG A 551 -17.80 37.85 -9.57
C ARG A 551 -18.44 39.22 -9.84
N PRO A 552 -19.42 39.65 -9.01
CA PRO A 552 -20.24 40.83 -9.29
C PRO A 552 -19.48 42.15 -9.40
N ASP A 553 -18.34 42.23 -8.73
CA ASP A 553 -17.48 43.40 -8.71
C ASP A 553 -16.37 43.38 -9.78
N MET A 554 -16.45 42.44 -10.75
CA MET A 554 -15.46 42.32 -11.83
C MET A 554 -15.50 43.54 -12.76
N THR A 555 -14.33 44.11 -12.99
CA THR A 555 -14.11 45.19 -13.95
C THR A 555 -12.88 44.91 -14.82
N ALA A 556 -12.65 45.69 -15.88
CA ALA A 556 -11.48 45.55 -16.74
C ALA A 556 -10.17 45.67 -15.96
N ASP A 557 -10.07 46.65 -15.05
CA ASP A 557 -8.90 46.84 -14.20
C ASP A 557 -8.67 45.67 -13.23
N LYS A 558 -9.74 45.13 -12.65
CA LYS A 558 -9.62 43.96 -11.79
C LYS A 558 -9.27 42.70 -12.57
N ALA A 559 -9.86 42.49 -13.75
CA ALA A 559 -9.51 41.39 -14.65
C ALA A 559 -8.04 41.45 -15.06
N ARG A 560 -7.50 42.65 -15.26
CA ARG A 560 -6.07 42.87 -15.48
C ARG A 560 -5.25 42.46 -14.26
N ALA A 561 -5.61 42.95 -13.09
CA ALA A 561 -4.91 42.67 -11.83
C ALA A 561 -4.84 41.15 -11.51
N GLU A 562 -5.83 40.37 -11.96
CA GLU A 562 -5.84 38.91 -11.79
C GLU A 562 -4.62 38.20 -12.43
N PHE A 563 -3.94 38.80 -13.41
CA PHE A 563 -2.74 38.22 -14.02
C PHE A 563 -1.45 38.49 -13.24
N TYR A 564 -1.48 39.29 -12.17
CA TYR A 564 -0.27 39.70 -11.44
C TYR A 564 -0.09 38.92 -10.14
N PHE A 565 1.15 38.52 -9.88
CA PHE A 565 1.61 37.87 -8.66
C PHE A 565 2.66 38.75 -7.99
N GLY A 566 2.21 39.86 -7.43
CA GLY A 566 3.06 40.98 -7.02
C GLY A 566 3.21 42.00 -8.13
N ARG A 567 4.43 42.48 -8.38
CA ARG A 567 4.70 43.48 -9.43
C ARG A 567 4.91 42.87 -10.82
N LEU A 568 5.02 41.55 -10.90
CA LEU A 568 5.33 40.83 -12.13
C LEU A 568 4.06 40.11 -12.64
N PRO A 569 3.74 40.22 -13.93
CA PRO A 569 2.64 39.49 -14.51
C PRO A 569 3.03 38.03 -14.78
N ALA A 570 2.07 37.12 -14.64
CA ALA A 570 2.24 35.71 -15.00
C ALA A 570 2.21 35.48 -16.52
N MET A 571 1.54 36.37 -17.28
CA MET A 571 1.50 36.35 -18.75
C MET A 571 2.20 37.60 -19.32
N PRO A 572 2.70 37.57 -20.56
CA PRO A 572 3.24 38.77 -21.20
C PRO A 572 2.23 39.92 -21.27
N GLU A 573 2.68 41.17 -21.11
CA GLU A 573 1.81 42.36 -21.09
C GLU A 573 0.92 42.47 -22.34
N HIS A 574 1.47 42.19 -23.52
CA HIS A 574 0.69 42.26 -24.76
C HIS A 574 -0.46 41.23 -24.81
N PHE A 575 -0.29 40.07 -24.15
CA PHE A 575 -1.36 39.08 -24.00
C PHE A 575 -2.45 39.65 -23.09
N ILE A 576 -2.07 40.22 -21.94
CA ILE A 576 -2.98 40.79 -20.96
C ILE A 576 -3.77 41.95 -21.58
N ASP A 577 -3.10 42.85 -22.30
CA ASP A 577 -3.74 43.95 -23.03
C ASP A 577 -4.80 43.47 -24.01
N ARG A 578 -4.44 42.49 -24.85
CA ARG A 578 -5.37 41.91 -25.82
C ARG A 578 -6.56 41.26 -25.11
N PHE A 579 -6.29 40.45 -24.09
CA PHE A 579 -7.31 39.74 -23.32
C PHE A 579 -8.31 40.69 -22.65
N VAL A 580 -7.82 41.73 -21.99
CA VAL A 580 -8.67 42.74 -21.33
C VAL A 580 -9.43 43.59 -22.36
N ASN A 581 -8.82 43.92 -23.50
CA ASN A 581 -9.53 44.62 -24.58
C ASN A 581 -10.67 43.77 -25.16
N ASP A 582 -10.47 42.47 -25.33
CA ASP A 582 -11.54 41.58 -25.80
C ASP A 582 -12.65 41.43 -24.76
N LEU A 583 -12.34 41.46 -23.45
CA LEU A 583 -13.35 41.56 -22.39
C LEU A 583 -14.16 42.86 -22.49
N ARG A 584 -13.51 44.01 -22.73
CA ARG A 584 -14.21 45.29 -22.96
C ARG A 584 -15.14 45.20 -24.17
N ARG A 585 -14.69 44.59 -25.27
CA ARG A 585 -15.50 44.37 -26.48
C ARG A 585 -16.69 43.44 -26.23
N ALA A 586 -16.57 42.50 -25.29
CA ALA A 586 -17.69 41.66 -24.82
C ALA A 586 -18.69 42.43 -23.93
N GLY A 587 -18.30 43.60 -23.42
CA GLY A 587 -19.13 44.47 -22.58
C GLY A 587 -18.81 44.42 -21.09
N LEU A 588 -17.58 44.03 -20.70
CA LEU A 588 -17.15 44.12 -19.31
C LEU A 588 -17.09 45.60 -18.84
N PRO A 589 -17.59 45.93 -17.62
CA PRO A 589 -17.46 47.27 -17.05
C PRO A 589 -16.00 47.67 -16.81
N GLU A 590 -15.73 48.98 -16.82
CA GLU A 590 -14.40 49.54 -16.49
C GLU A 590 -14.08 49.50 -15.00
#